data_AF-A0A7W0SBJ3-F1
#
_entry.id   AF-A0A7W0SBJ3-F1
#
_cell.length_a   1.000
_cell.length_b   1.000
_cell.length_c   1.000
_cell.angle_alpha   90.00
_cell.angle_beta   90.00
_cell.angle_gamma   90.00
#
_symmetry.space_group_name_H-M   'P 1'
#
loop_
_entity.id
_entity.type
_entity.pdbx_description
1 polymer ?
#
loop_
_entity_poly.entity_id
_entity_poly.type
_entity_poly.pdbx_seq_one_letter_code
_entity_poly.pdbx_strand_id
1 'polypeptide(L)'
;MNDFLAYHNPEKMGERAIDLEVHAVLTKKEVPRIIGDRVWLVTGEGSPRKYYLCDWFIVDRIETIDDPYFRKRISGRAGNFIRPMRRLDEHEWFPDFKRSNGNFGLGFQPINEVRFIKALEKIAGGLSRGRVYN
;
A
#
# COMPACT_ATOMS: atom_id res chain seq x y z
N MET A 1 -16.88 1.80 -3.75
CA MET A 1 -15.55 1.82 -3.14
C MET A 1 -14.58 1.34 -4.19
N ASN A 2 -13.62 2.18 -4.54
CA ASN A 2 -12.50 1.85 -5.41
C ASN A 2 -11.26 1.52 -4.58
N ASP A 3 -10.26 0.92 -5.24
CA ASP A 3 -9.00 0.53 -4.63
C ASP A 3 -7.85 1.26 -5.30
N PHE A 4 -6.98 1.84 -4.49
CA PHE A 4 -5.78 2.55 -4.93
C PHE A 4 -4.54 1.90 -4.35
N LEU A 5 -3.45 1.96 -5.11
CA LEU A 5 -2.13 1.54 -4.70
C LEU A 5 -1.25 2.75 -4.41
N ALA A 6 -0.54 2.69 -3.30
CA ALA A 6 0.61 3.53 -3.00
C ALA A 6 1.86 2.66 -2.78
N TYR A 7 3.02 3.22 -3.12
CA TYR A 7 4.31 2.57 -2.90
C TYR A 7 5.17 3.41 -1.96
N HIS A 8 5.56 2.82 -0.84
CA HIS A 8 6.53 3.37 0.10
C HIS A 8 7.94 2.91 -0.30
N ASN A 9 8.82 3.88 -0.53
CA ASN A 9 10.24 3.62 -0.76
C ASN A 9 11.01 4.15 0.44
N PRO A 10 11.45 3.29 1.38
CA PRO A 10 12.14 3.75 2.58
C PRO A 10 13.35 4.62 2.32
N GLU A 11 14.13 4.31 1.27
CA GLU A 11 15.32 5.09 0.91
C GLU A 11 14.97 6.51 0.45
N LYS A 12 13.81 6.69 -0.20
CA LYS A 12 13.31 8.00 -0.61
C LYS A 12 12.62 8.75 0.53
N MET A 13 11.91 8.01 1.39
CA MET A 13 11.09 8.59 2.46
C MET A 13 11.89 8.87 3.74
N GLY A 14 13.07 8.25 3.90
CA GLY A 14 13.91 8.41 5.09
C GLY A 14 13.44 7.62 6.31
N GLU A 15 12.35 6.87 6.20
CA GLU A 15 11.78 6.04 7.26
C GLU A 15 11.30 4.70 6.70
N ARG A 16 11.29 3.65 7.52
CA ARG A 16 10.84 2.32 7.08
C ARG A 16 9.33 2.20 7.18
N ALA A 17 8.74 1.38 6.32
CA ALA A 17 7.29 1.19 6.34
C ALA A 17 6.78 0.57 7.66
N ILE A 18 7.63 -0.21 8.35
CA ILE A 18 7.31 -0.79 9.65
C ILE A 18 7.25 0.26 10.77
N ASP A 19 7.85 1.42 10.59
CA ASP A 19 7.89 2.48 11.61
C ASP A 19 6.73 3.48 11.44
N LEU A 20 5.88 3.31 10.42
CA LEU A 20 4.72 4.17 10.19
C LEU A 20 3.65 3.97 11.27
N GLU A 21 3.19 5.08 11.84
CA GLU A 21 2.16 5.10 12.90
C GLU A 21 0.84 5.75 12.44
N VAL A 22 0.84 6.37 11.26
CA VAL A 22 -0.33 7.04 10.70
C VAL A 22 -0.65 6.47 9.32
N HIS A 23 -1.91 6.12 9.10
CA HIS A 23 -2.46 5.75 7.80
C HIS A 23 -2.43 6.97 6.88
N ALA A 24 -1.30 7.17 6.20
CA ALA A 24 -1.11 8.27 5.28
C ALA A 24 -0.14 7.90 4.18
N VAL A 25 -0.38 8.45 3.00
CA VAL A 25 0.54 8.39 1.86
C VAL A 25 0.71 9.77 1.26
N LEU A 26 1.91 10.02 0.74
CA LEU A 26 2.23 11.26 0.07
C LEU A 26 2.26 11.05 -1.45
N THR A 27 1.77 12.03 -2.20
CA THR A 27 1.80 11.99 -3.65
C THR A 27 2.01 13.37 -4.26
N LYS A 28 2.69 13.39 -5.40
CA LYS A 28 2.83 14.57 -6.26
C LYS A 28 1.71 14.70 -7.30
N LYS A 29 0.88 13.66 -7.45
CA LYS A 29 -0.21 13.64 -8.42
C LYS A 29 -1.42 14.39 -7.90
N GLU A 30 -2.20 14.92 -8.83
CA GLU A 30 -3.57 15.28 -8.53
C GLU A 30 -4.34 14.02 -8.12
N VAL A 31 -5.17 14.19 -7.09
CA VAL A 31 -5.93 13.10 -6.48
C VAL A 31 -7.41 13.39 -6.77
N PRO A 32 -8.13 12.47 -7.43
CA PRO A 32 -9.56 12.63 -7.63
C PRO A 32 -10.31 12.60 -6.30
N ARG A 33 -11.63 12.84 -6.33
CA ARG A 33 -12.46 12.71 -5.12
C ARG A 33 -12.57 11.23 -4.73
N ILE A 34 -11.73 10.78 -3.80
CA ILE A 34 -11.59 9.38 -3.36
C ILE A 34 -11.90 9.17 -1.87
N ILE A 35 -12.56 10.14 -1.22
CA ILE A 35 -13.01 9.97 0.17
C ILE A 35 -13.95 8.76 0.24
N GLY A 36 -13.68 7.83 1.15
CA GLY A 36 -14.40 6.55 1.30
C GLY A 36 -13.83 5.40 0.47
N ASP A 37 -12.85 5.65 -0.40
CA ASP A 37 -12.14 4.60 -1.14
C ASP A 37 -10.97 4.03 -0.32
N ARG A 38 -10.45 2.86 -0.73
CA ARG A 38 -9.39 2.15 -0.02
C ARG A 38 -8.03 2.38 -0.66
N VAL A 39 -7.00 2.58 0.16
CA VAL A 39 -5.59 2.63 -0.24
C VAL A 39 -4.89 1.38 0.30
N TRP A 40 -4.12 0.73 -0.56
CA TRP A 40 -3.16 -0.32 -0.23
C TRP A 40 -1.75 0.27 -0.26
N LEU A 41 -0.98 0.05 0.80
CA LEU A 41 0.42 0.48 0.87
C LEU A 41 1.35 -0.72 0.71
N VAL A 42 2.17 -0.67 -0.32
CA VAL A 42 3.24 -1.64 -0.57
C VAL A 42 4.58 -0.98 -0.33
N THR A 43 5.50 -1.66 0.34
CA THR A 43 6.89 -1.24 0.47
C THR A 43 7.80 -2.21 -0.28
N GLY A 44 8.96 -1.73 -0.70
CA GLY A 44 10.04 -2.58 -1.20
C GLY A 44 11.30 -2.33 -0.38
N GLU A 45 11.89 -3.36 0.23
CA GLU A 45 13.06 -3.24 1.11
C GLU A 45 14.16 -4.26 0.75
N GLY A 46 15.41 -3.89 1.02
CA GLY A 46 16.58 -4.78 0.90
C GLY A 46 17.20 -4.90 -0.49
N SER A 47 18.27 -5.70 -0.55
CA SER A 47 19.02 -6.06 -1.77
C SER A 47 19.33 -7.56 -1.78
N PRO A 48 18.72 -8.38 -2.67
CA PRO A 48 17.72 -8.00 -3.68
C PRO A 48 16.42 -7.48 -3.05
N ARG A 49 15.70 -6.63 -3.80
CA ARG A 49 14.47 -5.96 -3.34
C ARG A 49 13.36 -6.98 -3.09
N LYS A 50 12.85 -7.01 -1.84
CA LYS A 50 11.68 -7.80 -1.43
C LYS A 50 10.49 -6.87 -1.24
N TYR A 51 9.28 -7.33 -1.56
CA TYR A 51 8.09 -6.48 -1.58
C TYR A 51 7.08 -6.95 -0.55
N TYR A 52 6.51 -6.01 0.18
CA TYR A 52 5.61 -6.32 1.29
C TYR A 52 4.37 -5.46 1.26
N LEU A 53 3.24 -6.04 1.68
CA LEU A 53 2.06 -5.30 2.06
C LEU A 53 2.19 -4.90 3.54
N CYS A 54 2.12 -3.60 3.81
CA CYS A 54 2.38 -3.04 5.13
C CYS A 54 1.19 -2.30 5.74
N ASP A 55 0.28 -1.77 4.92
CA ASP A 55 -0.90 -1.06 5.42
C ASP A 55 -2.04 -1.11 4.41
N TRP A 56 -3.26 -0.96 4.91
CA TRP A 56 -4.39 -0.51 4.11
C TRP A 56 -5.27 0.40 4.94
N PHE A 57 -5.92 1.37 4.30
CA PHE A 57 -6.82 2.27 5.00
C PHE A 57 -7.91 2.82 4.08
N ILE A 58 -9.00 3.29 4.68
CA ILE A 58 -10.07 4.01 4.01
C ILE A 58 -9.77 5.50 4.09
N VAL A 59 -9.77 6.16 2.93
CA VAL A 59 -9.46 7.59 2.85
C VAL A 59 -10.58 8.39 3.53
N ASP A 60 -10.21 9.23 4.48
CA ASP A 60 -11.12 10.19 5.10
C ASP A 60 -10.69 11.65 4.92
N ARG A 61 -9.44 11.88 4.54
CA ARG A 61 -8.89 13.22 4.36
C ARG A 61 -7.89 13.27 3.21
N ILE A 62 -7.95 14.36 2.45
CA ILE A 62 -6.97 14.72 1.43
C ILE A 62 -6.57 16.17 1.68
N GLU A 63 -5.29 16.42 1.92
CA GLU A 63 -4.74 17.73 2.23
C GLU A 63 -3.72 18.13 1.17
N THR A 64 -3.73 19.41 0.77
CA THR A 64 -2.56 19.99 0.12
C THR A 64 -1.52 20.26 1.19
N ILE A 65 -0.27 19.86 0.94
CA ILE A 65 0.84 20.05 1.85
C ILE A 65 1.92 20.90 1.20
N ASP A 66 2.64 21.65 2.02
CA ASP A 66 3.84 22.38 1.62
C ASP A 66 5.07 21.47 1.84
N ASP A 67 5.34 20.63 0.85
CA ASP A 67 6.47 19.69 0.84
C ASP A 67 7.24 19.81 -0.48
N PRO A 68 8.59 19.75 -0.47
CA PRO A 68 9.39 19.94 -1.68
C PRO A 68 9.22 18.83 -2.73
N TYR A 69 8.75 17.65 -2.35
CA TYR A 69 8.64 16.47 -3.23
C TYR A 69 7.20 16.02 -3.48
N PHE A 70 6.28 16.34 -2.57
CA PHE A 70 4.90 15.92 -2.58
C PHE A 70 3.95 17.11 -2.50
N ARG A 71 2.75 16.96 -3.08
CA ARG A 71 1.76 18.04 -3.11
C ARG A 71 0.53 17.73 -2.27
N LYS A 72 0.26 16.43 -2.07
CA LYS A 72 -0.93 15.95 -1.40
C LYS A 72 -0.55 14.90 -0.35
N ARG A 73 -1.22 14.99 0.80
CA ARG A 73 -1.31 13.93 1.79
C ARG A 73 -2.70 13.30 1.71
N ILE A 74 -2.76 11.98 1.58
CA ILE A 74 -4.00 11.20 1.60
C ILE A 74 -3.96 10.38 2.89
N SER A 75 -4.94 10.51 3.76
CA SER A 75 -4.96 9.83 5.05
C SER A 75 -6.34 9.25 5.40
N GLY A 76 -6.33 8.35 6.39
CA GLY A 76 -7.52 7.66 6.88
C GLY A 76 -7.45 7.41 8.40
N ARG A 77 -8.60 7.40 9.08
CA ARG A 77 -8.69 6.93 10.47
C ARG A 77 -8.99 5.44 10.59
N ALA A 78 -9.59 4.84 9.56
CA ALA A 78 -9.94 3.42 9.54
C ALA A 78 -8.97 2.67 8.62
N GLY A 79 -8.30 1.65 9.15
CA GLY A 79 -7.29 0.90 8.42
C GLY A 79 -6.66 -0.17 9.29
N ASN A 80 -5.62 -0.82 8.77
CA ASN A 80 -4.85 -1.79 9.52
C ASN A 80 -3.41 -1.86 9.01
N PHE A 81 -2.49 -1.47 9.88
CA PHE A 81 -1.07 -1.79 9.71
C PHE A 81 -0.87 -3.29 9.81
N ILE A 82 -0.30 -3.87 8.78
CA ILE A 82 -0.04 -5.30 8.71
C ILE A 82 1.29 -5.59 9.38
N ARG A 83 1.21 -6.09 10.62
CA ARG A 83 2.35 -6.42 11.48
C ARG A 83 2.26 -7.90 11.89
N PRO A 84 3.25 -8.75 11.55
CA PRO A 84 4.38 -8.48 10.67
C PRO A 84 3.94 -8.21 9.23
N MET A 85 4.71 -7.41 8.48
CA MET A 85 4.44 -7.12 7.07
C MET A 85 4.38 -8.42 6.26
N ARG A 86 3.46 -8.51 5.30
CA ARG A 86 3.25 -9.73 4.51
C ARG A 86 4.01 -9.64 3.20
N ARG A 87 4.80 -10.67 2.91
CA ARG A 87 5.59 -10.73 1.70
C ARG A 87 4.70 -10.96 0.48
N LEU A 88 4.87 -10.15 -0.56
CA LEU A 88 4.09 -10.19 -1.79
C LEU A 88 4.83 -10.92 -2.91
N ASP A 89 6.16 -10.76 -2.98
CA ASP A 89 7.01 -11.30 -4.06
C ASP A 89 7.16 -12.82 -4.07
N GLU A 90 6.55 -13.52 -3.11
CA GLU A 90 6.47 -14.98 -3.05
C GLU A 90 5.21 -15.54 -3.74
N HIS A 91 4.27 -14.69 -4.12
CA HIS A 91 3.02 -15.12 -4.74
C HIS A 91 3.10 -15.06 -6.28
N GLU A 92 2.56 -16.08 -6.95
CA GLU A 92 2.59 -16.23 -8.41
C GLU A 92 1.97 -15.04 -9.17
N TRP A 93 1.00 -14.35 -8.58
CA TRP A 93 0.33 -13.20 -9.19
C TRP A 93 1.16 -11.90 -9.10
N PHE A 94 2.20 -11.86 -8.26
CA PHE A 94 2.94 -10.64 -7.97
C PHE A 94 3.70 -10.05 -9.17
N PRO A 95 4.38 -10.84 -10.02
CA PRO A 95 5.04 -10.28 -11.21
C PRO A 95 4.07 -9.53 -12.14
N ASP A 96 2.85 -10.03 -12.30
CA ASP A 96 1.80 -9.37 -13.08
C ASP A 96 1.30 -8.10 -12.40
N PHE A 97 1.04 -8.15 -11.09
CA PHE A 97 0.64 -6.98 -10.32
C PHE A 97 1.69 -5.88 -10.35
N LYS A 98 2.97 -6.23 -10.20
CA LYS A 98 4.06 -5.27 -10.29
C LYS A 98 4.10 -4.62 -11.67
N ARG A 99 3.97 -5.41 -12.74
CA ARG A 99 3.94 -4.91 -14.13
C ARG A 99 2.74 -4.02 -14.41
N SER A 100 1.53 -4.40 -13.98
CA SER A 100 0.30 -3.62 -14.18
C SER A 100 0.35 -2.27 -13.45
N ASN A 101 1.14 -2.18 -12.39
CA ASN A 101 1.37 -0.97 -11.60
C ASN A 101 2.65 -0.21 -12.01
N GLY A 102 3.18 -0.50 -13.20
CA GLY A 102 4.37 0.16 -13.78
C GLY A 102 5.62 0.00 -12.94
N ASN A 103 5.82 -1.20 -12.39
CA ASN A 103 6.92 -1.54 -11.48
C ASN A 103 7.01 -0.61 -10.25
N PHE A 104 5.86 -0.11 -9.79
CA PHE A 104 5.72 0.90 -8.72
C PHE A 104 6.31 2.29 -9.04
N GLY A 105 6.73 2.53 -10.29
CA GLY A 105 7.22 3.83 -10.74
C GLY A 105 6.12 4.87 -11.02
N LEU A 106 4.87 4.41 -11.11
CA LEU A 106 3.73 5.29 -11.43
C LEU A 106 3.25 6.10 -10.22
N GLY A 107 3.64 5.77 -9.00
CA GLY A 107 3.14 6.42 -7.78
C GLY A 107 1.67 6.09 -7.47
N PHE A 108 0.97 6.99 -6.76
CA PHE A 108 -0.44 6.78 -6.38
C PHE A 108 -1.34 6.55 -7.59
N GLN A 109 -2.11 5.46 -7.62
CA GLN A 109 -2.90 5.06 -8.79
C GLN A 109 -4.01 4.06 -8.47
N PRO A 110 -5.07 3.97 -9.29
CA PRO A 110 -6.10 2.95 -9.11
C PRO A 110 -5.57 1.55 -9.41
N ILE A 111 -6.11 0.55 -8.70
CA ILE A 111 -5.96 -0.86 -9.03
C ILE A 111 -7.16 -1.26 -9.88
N ASN A 112 -6.95 -1.41 -11.19
CA ASN A 112 -8.05 -1.66 -12.14
C ASN A 112 -8.47 -3.14 -12.21
N GLU A 113 -7.60 -4.06 -11.79
CA GLU A 113 -7.86 -5.50 -11.89
C GLU A 113 -8.34 -6.09 -10.56
N VAL A 114 -9.60 -6.54 -10.55
CA VAL A 114 -10.27 -7.13 -9.37
C VAL A 114 -9.51 -8.32 -8.77
N ARG A 115 -8.78 -9.10 -9.59
CA ARG A 115 -7.98 -10.24 -9.10
C ARG A 115 -6.88 -9.81 -8.12
N PHE A 116 -6.27 -8.64 -8.33
CA PHE A 116 -5.23 -8.13 -7.44
C PHE A 116 -5.83 -7.60 -6.15
N ILE A 117 -6.98 -6.93 -6.22
CA ILE A 117 -7.72 -6.48 -5.02
C ILE A 117 -8.03 -7.69 -4.12
N LYS A 118 -8.63 -8.74 -4.69
CA LYS A 118 -8.94 -9.98 -3.94
C LYS A 118 -7.69 -10.66 -3.37
N ALA A 119 -6.58 -10.63 -4.10
CA ALA A 119 -5.32 -11.19 -3.61
C ALA A 119 -4.76 -10.39 -2.42
N LEU A 120 -4.78 -9.06 -2.49
CA LEU A 120 -4.37 -8.19 -1.38
C LEU A 120 -5.28 -8.38 -0.15
N GLU A 121 -6.60 -8.46 -0.36
CA GLU A 121 -7.56 -8.77 0.71
C GLU A 121 -7.28 -10.11 1.38
N LYS A 122 -6.99 -11.16 0.60
CA LYS A 122 -6.64 -12.47 1.14
C LYS A 122 -5.37 -12.41 1.98
N ILE A 123 -4.38 -11.61 1.59
CA ILE A 123 -3.13 -11.44 2.33
C ILE A 123 -3.34 -10.61 3.60
N ALA A 124 -4.14 -9.55 3.51
CA ALA A 124 -4.46 -8.67 4.62
C ALA A 124 -5.33 -9.34 5.69
N GLY A 125 -6.33 -10.12 5.28
CA GLY A 125 -7.15 -10.96 6.16
C GLY A 125 -6.48 -12.28 6.55
N GLY A 126 -5.31 -12.58 5.97
CA GLY A 126 -4.55 -13.80 6.15
C GLY A 126 -3.74 -13.84 7.46
N LEU A 127 -4.43 -13.91 8.60
CA LEU A 127 -4.04 -14.73 9.77
C LEU A 127 -5.28 -15.02 10.63
N SER A 128 -6.11 -15.94 10.15
CA SER A 128 -6.99 -16.74 11.00
C SER A 128 -7.14 -18.16 10.44
N ARG A 129 -6.02 -18.81 10.09
CA ARG A 129 -5.94 -20.27 9.94
C ARG A 129 -4.54 -20.78 10.30
N GLY A 130 -4.43 -21.38 11.49
CA GLY A 130 -3.55 -22.53 11.72
C GLY A 130 -2.28 -22.32 12.56
N ARG A 131 -2.41 -22.44 13.88
CA ARG A 131 -1.67 -23.48 14.63
C ARG A 131 -2.61 -24.11 15.65
N VAL A 132 -3.32 -25.14 15.19
CA VAL A 132 -3.58 -26.32 16.02
C VAL A 132 -2.48 -27.28 15.66
N TYR A 133 -1.55 -27.53 16.59
CA TYR A 133 -0.79 -28.78 16.64
C TYR A 133 -0.47 -29.07 18.11
N ASN A 134 -1.17 -30.11 18.57
CA ASN A 134 -1.10 -30.90 19.81
C ASN A 134 -1.47 -30.18 21.11
#